data_AF-A0A951FAH5-F1
#
_entry.id   AF-A0A951FAH5-F1
#
_cell.length_a   1.000
_cell.length_b   1.000
_cell.length_c   1.000
_cell.angle_alpha   90.00
_cell.angle_beta   90.00
_cell.angle_gamma   90.00
#
_symmetry.space_group_name_H-M   'P 1'
#
loop_
_entity.id
_entity.type
_entity.pdbx_description
1 polymer ?
#
loop_
_entity_poly.entity_id
_entity_poly.type
_entity_poly.pdbx_seq_one_letter_code
_entity_poly.pdbx_strand_id
1 'polypeptide(L)'
;MAVTTAPRAEIQPAHSRARRNLIGDMLAYAGLLVGLAFVLIPLYWMIATSLKTSSALFLLPPQIIPEPVQWQNYVEVWQLVPLARYFANSIFITALAMFGEILTCALVAYGFARFAFPGR
;
A
#
# COMPACT_ATOMS: atom_id res chain seq x y z
N MET A 1 -3.77 -49.05 -49.47
CA MET A 1 -4.38 -47.70 -49.55
C MET A 1 -5.22 -47.52 -48.29
N ALA A 2 -4.70 -46.87 -47.25
CA ALA A 2 -5.45 -46.33 -46.12
C ALA A 2 -4.54 -45.38 -45.34
N VAL A 3 -4.60 -44.10 -45.72
CA VAL A 3 -4.01 -43.00 -44.95
C VAL A 3 -4.90 -42.81 -43.73
N THR A 4 -4.44 -43.22 -42.55
CA THR A 4 -5.09 -42.87 -41.28
C THR A 4 -4.77 -41.42 -40.96
N THR A 5 -5.72 -40.55 -41.28
CA THR A 5 -5.72 -39.13 -40.87
C THR A 5 -6.06 -39.04 -39.38
N ALA A 6 -5.19 -38.39 -38.60
CA ALA A 6 -5.47 -37.98 -37.22
C ALA A 6 -6.70 -37.05 -37.16
N PRO A 7 -7.60 -37.18 -36.16
CA PRO A 7 -8.59 -36.15 -35.91
C PRO A 7 -7.96 -34.97 -35.16
N ARG A 8 -8.23 -33.78 -35.71
CA ARG A 8 -7.75 -32.44 -35.34
C ARG A 8 -7.89 -32.13 -33.84
N ALA A 9 -6.88 -31.46 -33.29
CA ALA A 9 -7.01 -30.65 -32.09
C ALA A 9 -8.16 -29.64 -32.27
N GLU A 10 -9.20 -29.79 -31.47
CA GLU A 10 -10.32 -28.87 -31.42
C GLU A 10 -9.83 -27.59 -30.71
N ILE A 11 -9.56 -26.55 -31.49
CA ILE A 11 -9.21 -25.23 -30.96
C ILE A 11 -10.47 -24.70 -30.27
N GLN A 12 -10.46 -24.76 -28.93
CA GLN A 12 -11.54 -24.25 -28.09
C GLN A 12 -11.75 -22.74 -28.37
N PRO A 13 -13.00 -22.28 -28.52
CA PRO A 13 -13.26 -20.96 -29.08
C PRO A 13 -12.80 -19.82 -28.18
N ALA A 14 -12.36 -18.77 -28.86
CA ALA A 14 -11.78 -17.54 -28.36
C ALA A 14 -12.51 -16.91 -27.15
N HIS A 15 -11.70 -16.38 -26.24
CA HIS A 15 -12.04 -15.43 -25.17
C HIS A 15 -13.41 -14.77 -25.38
N SER A 16 -14.40 -15.20 -24.60
CA SER A 16 -15.67 -14.48 -24.49
C SER A 16 -15.35 -13.04 -24.14
N ARG A 17 -15.55 -12.11 -25.07
CA ARG A 17 -15.44 -10.68 -24.80
C ARG A 17 -16.46 -10.37 -23.72
N ALA A 18 -15.97 -10.25 -22.48
CA ALA A 18 -16.78 -9.89 -21.34
C ALA A 18 -17.53 -8.60 -21.69
N ARG A 19 -18.85 -8.69 -21.65
CA ARG A 19 -19.75 -7.57 -21.96
C ARG A 19 -19.46 -6.49 -20.92
N ARG A 20 -18.74 -5.43 -21.32
CA ARG A 20 -18.33 -4.33 -20.42
C ARG A 20 -19.57 -3.70 -19.78
N ASN A 21 -19.68 -3.80 -18.46
CA ASN A 21 -20.72 -3.12 -17.70
C ASN A 21 -20.26 -1.69 -17.43
N LEU A 22 -20.50 -0.78 -18.38
CA LEU A 22 -20.04 0.61 -18.32
C LEU A 22 -20.49 1.33 -17.05
N ILE A 23 -21.68 1.01 -16.53
CA ILE A 23 -22.20 1.59 -15.27
C ILE A 23 -21.41 1.06 -14.07
N GLY A 24 -21.12 -0.24 -14.05
CA GLY A 24 -20.28 -0.86 -13.01
C GLY A 24 -18.87 -0.27 -12.98
N ASP A 25 -18.25 -0.12 -14.15
CA ASP A 25 -16.93 0.50 -14.30
C ASP A 25 -16.97 1.96 -13.82
N MET A 26 -17.99 2.73 -14.21
CA MET A 26 -18.13 4.14 -13.79
C MET A 26 -18.30 4.30 -12.28
N LEU A 27 -19.11 3.44 -11.65
CA LEU A 27 -19.28 3.43 -10.20
C LEU A 27 -17.99 3.02 -9.49
N ALA A 28 -17.26 2.03 -10.02
CA ALA A 28 -15.97 1.63 -9.48
C ALA A 28 -14.95 2.78 -9.55
N TYR A 29 -14.87 3.48 -10.69
CA TYR A 29 -13.99 4.65 -10.83
C TYR A 29 -14.38 5.82 -9.93
N ALA A 30 -15.67 6.10 -9.79
CA ALA A 30 -16.15 7.11 -8.86
C ALA A 30 -15.75 6.76 -7.42
N GLY A 31 -15.94 5.50 -7.00
CA GLY A 31 -15.49 5.01 -5.69
C GLY A 31 -13.98 5.14 -5.49
N LEU A 32 -13.19 4.78 -6.50
CA LEU A 32 -11.74 4.95 -6.49
C LEU A 32 -11.31 6.42 -6.35
N LEU A 33 -11.95 7.34 -7.06
CA LEU A 33 -11.66 8.77 -6.97
C LEU A 33 -11.98 9.34 -5.58
N VAL A 34 -13.10 8.91 -4.99
CA VAL A 34 -13.48 9.30 -3.62
C VAL A 34 -12.47 8.76 -2.61
N GLY A 35 -12.12 7.46 -2.71
CA GLY A 35 -11.10 6.85 -1.85
C GLY A 35 -9.73 7.53 -2.00
N LEU A 36 -9.36 7.91 -3.22
CA LEU A 36 -8.13 8.66 -3.48
C LEU A 36 -8.16 10.03 -2.83
N ALA A 37 -9.24 10.79 -2.99
CA ALA A 37 -9.39 12.12 -2.37
C ALA A 37 -9.32 12.02 -0.83
N PHE A 38 -9.95 10.99 -0.25
CA PHE A 38 -9.93 10.73 1.19
C PHE A 38 -8.50 10.52 1.74
N VAL A 39 -7.62 9.89 0.95
CA VAL A 39 -6.21 9.68 1.33
C VAL A 39 -5.34 10.90 1.00
N LEU A 40 -5.52 11.51 -0.17
CA LEU A 40 -4.63 12.58 -0.64
C LEU A 40 -4.84 13.91 0.08
N ILE A 41 -6.06 14.25 0.48
CA ILE A 41 -6.34 15.51 1.19
C ILE A 41 -5.55 15.60 2.52
N PRO A 42 -5.66 14.64 3.46
CA PRO A 42 -4.89 14.69 4.70
C PRO A 42 -3.38 14.53 4.46
N LEU A 43 -2.97 13.75 3.45
CA LEU A 43 -1.55 13.65 3.07
C LEU A 43 -0.97 14.99 2.60
N TYR A 44 -1.70 15.69 1.73
CA TYR A 44 -1.35 17.03 1.29
C TYR A 44 -1.27 17.99 2.47
N TRP A 45 -2.26 17.96 3.36
CA TRP A 45 -2.26 18.81 4.55
C TRP A 45 -1.04 18.57 5.44
N MET A 46 -0.64 17.30 5.64
CA MET A 46 0.53 16.95 6.43
C MET A 46 1.83 17.50 5.82
N ILE A 47 2.01 17.37 4.50
CA ILE A 47 3.18 17.88 3.78
C ILE A 47 3.20 19.41 3.75
N ALA A 48 2.05 20.05 3.49
CA ALA A 48 1.95 21.51 3.50
C ALA A 48 2.28 22.06 4.89
N THR A 49 1.80 21.40 5.95
CA THR A 49 2.03 21.81 7.34
C THR A 49 3.49 21.62 7.77
N SER A 50 4.17 20.54 7.35
CA SER A 50 5.59 20.35 7.65
C SER A 50 6.49 21.39 6.99
N LEU A 51 6.02 22.07 5.95
CA LEU A 51 6.73 23.13 5.22
C LEU A 51 6.33 24.55 5.67
N LYS A 52 5.45 24.72 6.66
CA LYS A 52 5.06 26.03 7.20
C LYS A 52 6.02 26.49 8.30
N THR A 53 6.03 27.80 8.55
CA THR A 53 6.61 28.36 9.76
C THR A 53 5.73 28.04 10.97
N SER A 54 6.30 28.01 12.17
CA SER A 54 5.55 27.80 13.41
C SER A 54 4.44 28.85 13.62
N SER A 55 4.65 30.09 13.18
CA SER A 55 3.64 31.14 13.24
C SER A 55 2.49 30.93 12.26
N ALA A 56 2.76 30.39 11.07
CA ALA A 56 1.75 30.11 10.05
C ALA A 56 0.77 28.99 10.45
N LEU A 57 1.13 28.16 11.44
CA LEU A 57 0.25 27.14 12.01
C LEU A 57 -0.95 27.72 12.76
N PHE A 58 -0.84 28.95 13.26
CA PHE A 58 -1.87 29.61 14.09
C PHE A 58 -2.66 30.70 13.34
N LEU A 59 -2.47 30.82 12.02
CA LEU A 59 -3.18 31.82 11.21
C LEU A 59 -4.63 31.39 10.91
N LEU A 60 -5.55 32.35 10.96
CA LEU A 60 -6.93 32.24 10.47
C LEU A 60 -7.16 33.28 9.36
N PRO A 61 -7.51 32.88 8.12
CA PRO A 61 -7.71 31.52 7.64
C PRO A 61 -6.39 30.73 7.53
N PRO A 62 -6.42 29.38 7.68
CA PRO A 62 -5.22 28.58 7.54
C PRO A 62 -4.70 28.62 6.11
N GLN A 63 -3.40 28.81 5.95
CA GLN A 63 -2.76 28.81 4.65
C GLN A 63 -2.81 27.40 4.05
N ILE A 64 -3.39 27.25 2.86
CA ILE A 64 -3.44 25.96 2.17
C ILE A 64 -2.08 25.68 1.52
N ILE A 65 -1.50 26.69 0.89
CA ILE A 65 -0.18 26.65 0.26
C ILE A 65 0.82 27.34 1.20
N PRO A 66 1.93 26.70 1.56
CA PRO A 66 2.94 27.29 2.44
C PRO A 66 3.68 28.44 1.74
N GLU A 67 3.61 29.64 2.31
CA GLU A 67 4.34 30.82 1.85
C GLU A 67 4.94 31.57 3.06
N PRO A 68 6.27 31.61 3.24
CA PRO A 68 7.32 30.94 2.46
C PRO A 68 7.42 29.42 2.75
N VAL A 69 7.99 28.68 1.80
CA VAL A 69 8.26 27.24 1.95
C VAL A 69 9.50 27.01 2.84
N GLN A 70 9.32 26.31 3.97
CA GLN A 70 10.36 26.07 4.97
C GLN A 70 11.01 24.68 4.85
N TRP A 71 11.91 24.51 3.88
CA TRP A 71 12.70 23.28 3.75
C TRP A 71 13.64 23.03 4.93
N GLN A 72 14.05 24.09 5.62
CA GLN A 72 14.98 24.04 6.75
C GLN A 72 14.42 23.18 7.91
N ASN A 73 13.09 23.09 8.06
CA ASN A 73 12.44 22.24 9.05
C ASN A 73 12.94 20.78 9.01
N TYR A 74 13.22 20.25 7.80
CA TYR A 74 13.72 18.88 7.61
C TYR A 74 15.18 18.70 8.02
N VAL A 75 15.98 19.76 8.03
CA VAL A 75 17.38 19.72 8.49
C VAL A 75 17.43 19.94 10.00
N GLU A 76 16.67 20.91 10.49
CA GLU A 76 16.64 21.31 11.90
C GLU A 76 16.17 20.19 12.82
N VAL A 77 15.21 19.36 12.38
CA VAL A 77 14.71 18.23 13.17
C VAL A 77 15.81 17.24 13.59
N TRP A 78 16.86 17.07 12.78
CA TRP A 78 17.99 16.19 13.12
C TRP A 78 18.85 16.73 14.27
N GLN A 79 18.78 18.05 14.51
CA GLN A 79 19.48 18.72 15.60
C GLN A 79 18.60 18.83 16.86
N LEU A 80 17.28 18.92 16.68
CA LEU A 80 16.31 19.05 17.77
C LEU A 80 16.06 17.74 18.51
N VAL A 81 16.06 16.61 17.80
CA VAL A 81 15.78 15.29 18.38
C VAL A 81 16.76 14.24 17.85
N PRO A 82 17.03 13.17 18.62
CA PRO A 82 17.89 12.07 18.17
C PRO A 82 17.15 11.18 17.15
N LEU A 83 16.78 11.75 16.00
CA LEU A 83 15.91 11.15 14.99
C LEU A 83 16.48 9.82 14.48
N ALA A 84 17.79 9.77 14.22
CA ALA A 84 18.49 8.56 13.80
C ALA A 84 18.30 7.40 14.80
N ARG A 85 18.32 7.70 16.10
CA ARG A 85 18.12 6.69 17.15
C ARG A 85 16.68 6.18 17.15
N TYR A 86 15.70 7.06 16.97
CA TYR A 86 14.29 6.65 16.89
C TYR A 86 14.01 5.76 15.68
N PHE A 87 14.57 6.10 14.52
CA PHE A 87 14.49 5.24 13.33
C PHE A 87 15.21 3.91 13.53
N ALA A 88 16.43 3.91 14.06
CA ALA A 88 17.20 2.69 14.29
C ALA A 88 16.50 1.75 15.28
N ASN A 89 15.96 2.28 16.37
CA ASN A 89 15.19 1.48 17.34
C ASN A 89 13.96 0.84 16.68
N SER A 90 13.23 1.60 15.86
CA SER A 90 12.03 1.10 15.18
C SER A 90 12.37 0.00 14.18
N ILE A 91 13.41 0.21 13.36
CA ILE A 91 13.91 -0.80 12.42
C ILE A 91 14.35 -2.06 13.17
N PHE A 92 15.10 -1.90 14.27
CA PHE A 92 15.58 -3.04 15.05
C PHE A 92 14.43 -3.87 15.62
N ILE A 93 13.46 -3.22 16.27
CA ILE A 93 12.32 -3.91 16.89
C ILE A 93 11.44 -4.57 15.82
N THR A 94 11.13 -3.86 14.74
CA THR A 94 10.27 -4.40 13.66
C THR A 94 10.94 -5.54 12.90
N ALA A 95 12.24 -5.45 12.62
CA ALA A 95 12.98 -6.54 11.97
C ALA A 95 13.05 -7.79 12.86
N LEU A 96 13.31 -7.62 14.15
CA LEU A 96 13.34 -8.73 15.10
C LEU A 96 11.96 -9.40 15.23
N ALA A 97 10.89 -8.61 15.33
CA ALA A 97 9.52 -9.10 15.40
C ALA A 97 9.13 -9.85 14.11
N MET A 98 9.39 -9.27 12.94
CA MET A 98 9.11 -9.88 11.65
C MET A 98 9.85 -11.20 11.46
N PHE A 99 11.12 -11.27 11.87
CA PHE A 99 11.89 -12.51 11.80
C PHE A 99 11.29 -13.60 12.70
N GLY A 100 10.93 -13.26 13.93
CA GLY A 100 10.26 -14.19 14.85
C GLY A 100 8.90 -14.64 14.33
N GLU A 101 8.11 -13.73 13.76
CA GLU A 101 6.81 -14.01 13.15
C GLU A 101 6.96 -14.98 11.96
N ILE A 102 7.88 -14.71 11.03
CA ILE A 102 8.10 -15.59 9.88
C ILE A 102 8.50 -17.00 10.32
N LEU A 103 9.42 -17.11 11.28
CA LEU A 103 9.83 -18.41 11.80
C LEU A 103 8.67 -19.18 12.44
N THR A 104 7.90 -18.50 13.29
CA THR A 104 6.78 -19.13 14.01
C THR A 104 5.65 -19.49 13.04
N CYS A 105 5.26 -18.59 12.14
CA CYS A 105 4.27 -18.87 11.10
C CYS A 105 4.70 -20.02 10.19
N ALA A 106 5.96 -20.08 9.78
CA ALA A 106 6.48 -21.16 8.96
C ALA A 106 6.40 -22.52 9.68
N LEU A 107 6.81 -22.59 10.95
CA LEU A 107 6.72 -23.81 11.75
C LEU A 107 5.28 -24.27 11.95
N VAL A 108 4.38 -23.34 12.28
CA VAL A 108 2.95 -23.61 12.47
C VAL A 108 2.32 -24.07 11.15
N ALA A 109 2.59 -23.38 10.04
CA ALA A 109 2.09 -23.73 8.72
C ALA A 109 2.59 -25.11 8.26
N TYR A 110 3.87 -25.42 8.48
CA TYR A 110 4.44 -26.75 8.20
C TYR A 110 3.76 -27.83 9.04
N GLY A 111 3.52 -27.55 10.32
CA GLY A 111 2.75 -28.41 11.22
C GLY A 111 1.38 -28.74 10.64
N PHE A 112 0.62 -27.72 10.24
CA PHE A 112 -0.69 -27.88 9.60
C PHE A 112 -0.63 -28.62 8.26
N ALA A 113 0.41 -28.39 7.46
CA ALA A 113 0.51 -28.97 6.13
C ALA A 113 0.95 -30.45 6.14
N ARG A 114 1.79 -30.88 7.08
CA ARG A 114 2.44 -32.20 7.03
C ARG A 114 1.87 -33.25 7.97
N PHE A 115 1.34 -32.85 9.12
CA PHE A 115 0.81 -33.76 10.13
C PHE A 115 -0.73 -33.74 10.13
N ALA A 116 -1.35 -34.89 10.39
CA ALA A 116 -2.81 -35.02 10.53
C ALA A 116 -3.18 -34.84 12.01
N PHE A 117 -4.23 -34.07 12.31
CA PHE A 117 -4.62 -33.78 13.69
C PHE A 117 -6.15 -33.84 13.81
N PRO A 118 -6.69 -34.38 14.91
CA PRO A 118 -8.13 -34.48 15.09
C PRO A 118 -8.74 -33.06 15.15
N GLY A 119 -9.65 -32.76 14.22
CA GLY A 119 -10.27 -31.44 14.07
C GLY A 119 -9.87 -30.65 12.82
N ARG A 120 -9.02 -31.24 11.95
CA ARG A 120 -8.68 -30.76 10.60
C ARG A 120 -8.27 -31.91 9.70
#